data_AF-A0A920AYV6-F1
#
_entry.id   AF-A0A920AYV6-F1
#
_cell.length_a   1.000
_cell.length_b   1.000
_cell.length_c   1.000
_cell.angle_alpha   90.00
_cell.angle_beta   90.00
_cell.angle_gamma   90.00
#
_symmetry.space_group_name_H-M   'P 1'
#
loop_
_entity.id
_entity.type
_entity.pdbx_description
1 polymer ?
#
loop_
_entity_poly.entity_id
_entity_poly.type
_entity_poly.pdbx_seq_one_letter_code
_entity_poly.pdbx_strand_id
1 'polypeptide(L)'
;MLIGPGRWGSADPWLGIPVEWDQISKTKIIVEYGMPEFPVDPSFGSHFFQNVTSMRIGYFTLNHKNQHDLLDIDWIRDQQIKERTDYLIWSRLSRPIQAIIDGQEGQGILTERSNKTLEMMDEHEASGI
;
A
#
# COMPACT_ATOMS: atom_id res chain seq x y z
N MET A 1 -7.66 -4.49 -0.43
CA MET A 1 -6.59 -3.50 -0.59
C MET A 1 -7.05 -2.54 -1.66
N LEU A 2 -6.81 -1.25 -1.43
CA LEU A 2 -7.11 -0.17 -2.36
C LEU A 2 -5.79 0.52 -2.69
N ILE A 3 -5.54 0.76 -3.97
CA ILE A 3 -4.33 1.45 -4.46
C ILE A 3 -4.82 2.48 -5.46
N GLY A 4 -4.42 3.73 -5.30
CA GLY A 4 -4.84 4.77 -6.22
C GLY A 4 -4.05 6.07 -6.06
N PRO A 5 -4.15 6.97 -7.05
CA PRO A 5 -3.46 8.23 -7.01
C PRO A 5 -4.14 9.26 -6.10
N GLY A 6 -3.32 10.14 -5.53
CA GLY A 6 -3.81 11.26 -4.74
C GLY A 6 -4.53 10.84 -3.45
N ARG A 7 -5.32 11.77 -2.91
CA ARG A 7 -5.98 11.66 -1.61
C ARG A 7 -7.38 11.05 -1.73
N TRP A 8 -7.60 9.91 -1.09
CA TRP A 8 -8.92 9.29 -1.02
C TRP A 8 -9.79 10.03 0.00
N GLY A 9 -11.00 10.39 -0.39
CA GLY A 9 -11.92 11.22 0.40
C GLY A 9 -11.75 12.72 0.14
N SER A 10 -10.99 13.11 -0.88
CA SER A 10 -10.94 14.50 -1.33
C SER A 10 -12.18 14.84 -2.16
N ALA A 11 -12.86 15.93 -1.81
CA ALA A 11 -13.91 16.49 -2.65
C ALA A 11 -13.35 17.25 -3.87
N ASP A 12 -12.06 17.63 -3.84
CA ASP A 12 -11.35 18.23 -4.96
C ASP A 12 -10.79 17.12 -5.88
N PRO A 13 -11.29 16.98 -7.13
CA PRO A 13 -10.82 15.98 -8.08
C PRO A 13 -9.36 16.17 -8.51
N TRP A 14 -8.79 17.37 -8.34
CA TRP A 14 -7.38 17.64 -8.63
C TRP A 14 -6.44 17.17 -7.53
N LEU A 15 -6.98 16.83 -6.35
CA LEU A 15 -6.19 16.36 -5.21
C LEU A 15 -6.37 14.86 -4.96
N GLY A 16 -7.41 14.23 -5.51
CA GLY A 16 -7.61 12.80 -5.39
C GLY A 16 -9.02 12.32 -5.73
N ILE A 17 -9.44 11.26 -5.06
CA ILE A 17 -10.66 10.51 -5.40
C ILE A 17 -11.76 10.81 -4.38
N PRO A 18 -12.94 11.31 -4.79
CA PRO A 18 -14.06 11.53 -3.89
C PRO A 18 -14.66 10.19 -3.48
N VAL A 19 -14.47 9.82 -2.22
CA VAL A 19 -15.10 8.65 -1.60
C VAL A 19 -15.58 8.99 -0.20
N GLU A 20 -16.75 8.47 0.15
CA GLU A 20 -17.26 8.49 1.50
C GLU A 20 -16.61 7.39 2.34
N TRP A 21 -16.42 7.64 3.64
CA TRP A 21 -15.76 6.68 4.53
C TRP A 21 -16.41 5.29 4.48
N ASP A 22 -17.74 5.24 4.49
CA ASP A 22 -18.49 3.98 4.47
C ASP A 22 -18.21 3.13 3.23
N GLN A 23 -17.80 3.75 2.12
CA GLN A 23 -17.46 3.05 0.87
C GLN A 23 -16.13 2.29 0.96
N ILE A 24 -15.19 2.78 1.78
CA ILE A 24 -13.81 2.23 1.87
C ILE A 24 -13.47 1.63 3.23
N SER A 25 -14.31 1.82 4.24
CA SER A 25 -14.11 1.41 5.64
C SER A 25 -13.78 -0.07 5.85
N LYS A 26 -14.19 -0.95 4.91
CA LYS A 26 -13.95 -2.39 4.98
C LYS A 26 -12.60 -2.84 4.42
N THR A 27 -11.83 -1.93 3.83
CA THR A 27 -10.48 -2.26 3.36
C THR A 27 -9.55 -2.57 4.52
N LYS A 28 -8.52 -3.36 4.27
CA LYS A 28 -7.44 -3.63 5.24
C LYS A 28 -6.19 -2.78 4.97
N ILE A 29 -6.03 -2.34 3.72
CA ILE A 29 -4.86 -1.61 3.26
C ILE A 29 -5.32 -0.56 2.25
N ILE A 30 -4.85 0.67 2.41
CA ILE A 30 -4.97 1.77 1.46
C ILE A 30 -3.56 2.21 1.10
N VAL A 31 -3.29 2.35 -0.20
CA VAL A 31 -2.05 2.87 -0.74
C VAL A 31 -2.38 4.07 -1.62
N GLU A 32 -1.91 5.24 -1.21
CA GLU A 32 -1.98 6.46 -1.98
C GLU A 32 -0.62 6.71 -2.62
N TYR A 33 -0.56 6.94 -3.93
CA TYR A 33 0.69 7.29 -4.59
C TYR A 33 0.58 8.65 -5.29
N GLY A 34 1.65 9.43 -5.20
CA GLY A 34 1.77 10.70 -5.89
C GLY A 34 2.08 10.49 -7.37
N MET A 35 1.50 11.35 -8.21
CA MET A 35 1.92 11.54 -9.59
C MET A 35 2.53 12.94 -9.73
N PRO A 36 3.33 13.23 -10.76
CA PRO A 36 3.85 14.57 -11.02
C PRO A 36 2.74 15.65 -11.06
N GLU A 37 1.56 15.29 -11.56
CA GLU A 37 0.37 16.14 -11.63
C GLU A 37 -0.48 16.12 -10.34
N PHE A 38 -0.21 15.18 -9.42
CA PHE A 38 -0.97 14.95 -8.19
C PHE A 38 -0.02 14.77 -6.99
N PRO A 39 0.46 15.87 -6.38
CA PRO A 39 1.25 15.77 -5.16
C PRO A 39 0.38 15.20 -4.04
N VAL A 40 0.82 14.09 -3.44
CA VAL A 40 0.22 13.55 -2.22
C VAL A 40 0.71 14.41 -1.07
N ASP A 41 -0.11 15.38 -0.65
CA ASP A 41 -0.08 15.82 0.73
C ASP A 41 -0.89 14.81 1.55
N PRO A 42 -0.30 14.09 2.53
CA PRO A 42 -1.01 13.08 3.29
C PRO A 42 -2.30 13.65 3.89
N SER A 43 -3.38 12.88 3.78
CA SER A 43 -4.69 13.22 4.33
C SER A 43 -4.70 13.14 5.86
N PHE A 44 -4.07 14.12 6.52
CA PHE A 44 -4.21 14.33 7.97
C PHE A 44 -5.52 15.06 8.33
N GLY A 45 -6.62 14.77 7.62
CA GLY A 45 -7.94 15.12 8.13
C GLY A 45 -8.13 14.33 9.43
N SER A 46 -8.25 15.02 10.56
CA SER A 46 -8.25 14.42 11.91
C SER A 46 -9.24 13.26 12.04
N HIS A 47 -10.40 13.33 11.39
CA HIS A 47 -11.38 12.23 11.37
C HIS A 47 -10.96 11.03 10.52
N PHE A 48 -10.38 11.25 9.34
CA PHE A 48 -9.93 10.17 8.47
C PHE A 48 -8.79 9.38 9.12
N PHE A 49 -7.81 10.09 9.69
CA PHE A 49 -6.68 9.49 10.37
C PHE A 49 -7.10 8.73 11.65
N GLN A 50 -8.04 9.28 12.43
CA GLN A 50 -8.62 8.57 13.57
C GLN A 50 -9.30 7.26 13.15
N ASN A 51 -10.01 7.26 12.02
CA ASN A 51 -10.67 6.08 11.53
C ASN A 51 -9.69 5.00 11.05
N VAL A 52 -8.67 5.40 10.30
CA VAL A 52 -7.59 4.51 9.83
C VAL A 52 -6.90 3.81 11.00
N THR A 53 -6.50 4.59 12.01
CA THR A 53 -5.82 4.07 13.21
C THR A 53 -6.76 3.20 14.06
N SER A 54 -8.01 3.62 14.29
CA SER A 54 -8.97 2.86 15.10
C SER A 54 -9.39 1.54 14.47
N MET A 55 -9.49 1.47 13.13
CA MET A 55 -9.88 0.26 12.40
C MET A 55 -8.70 -0.63 11.99
N ARG A 56 -7.48 -0.26 12.41
CA ARG A 56 -6.23 -0.96 12.07
C ARG A 56 -6.07 -1.16 10.56
N ILE A 57 -6.35 -0.10 9.80
CA ILE A 57 -6.14 -0.07 8.37
C ILE A 57 -4.67 0.28 8.13
N GLY A 58 -3.96 -0.55 7.37
CA GLY A 58 -2.62 -0.22 6.90
C GLY A 58 -2.70 0.92 5.89
N TYR A 59 -2.09 2.06 6.17
CA TYR A 59 -2.14 3.23 5.31
C TYR A 59 -0.73 3.58 4.85
N PHE A 60 -0.54 3.58 3.54
CA PHE A 60 0.75 3.80 2.89
C PHE A 60 0.64 4.99 1.95
N THR A 61 1.62 5.87 2.00
CA THR A 61 1.74 7.02 1.11
C THR A 61 3.06 6.93 0.36
N LEU A 62 3.01 6.86 -0.97
CA LEU A 62 4.20 6.79 -1.83
C LEU A 62 4.41 8.15 -2.47
N ASN A 63 5.52 8.79 -2.16
CA ASN A 63 5.87 10.09 -2.72
C ASN A 63 6.73 9.91 -3.97
N HIS A 64 6.25 10.37 -5.12
CA HIS A 64 7.00 10.38 -6.38
C HIS A 64 8.39 11.07 -6.31
N LYS A 65 8.63 11.94 -5.32
CA LYS A 65 9.93 12.59 -5.10
C LYS A 65 10.90 11.77 -4.25
N ASN A 66 10.40 10.76 -3.54
CA ASN A 66 11.21 9.91 -2.69
C ASN A 66 11.66 8.67 -3.48
N GLN A 67 12.96 8.52 -3.70
CA GLN A 67 13.51 7.38 -4.44
C GLN A 67 13.39 6.04 -3.69
N HIS A 68 13.03 6.08 -2.40
CA HIS A 68 12.86 4.88 -1.59
C HIS A 68 11.43 4.31 -1.66
N ASP A 69 10.47 5.06 -2.19
CA ASP A 69 9.08 4.62 -2.30
C ASP A 69 8.91 3.87 -3.63
N LEU A 70 8.68 2.55 -3.54
CA LEU A 70 8.58 1.67 -4.70
C LEU A 70 7.18 1.07 -4.81
N LEU A 71 6.62 1.13 -6.02
CA LEU A 71 5.38 0.45 -6.38
C LEU A 71 5.61 -0.37 -7.64
N ASP A 72 5.57 -1.69 -7.51
CA ASP A 72 5.69 -2.59 -8.66
C ASP A 72 4.35 -2.68 -9.41
N ILE A 73 4.13 -1.72 -10.32
CA ILE A 73 2.92 -1.63 -11.13
C ILE A 73 2.78 -2.82 -12.07
N ASP A 74 3.89 -3.34 -12.59
CA ASP A 74 3.87 -4.47 -13.52
C ASP A 74 3.46 -5.74 -12.79
N TRP A 75 3.99 -5.98 -11.59
CA TRP A 75 3.51 -7.07 -10.72
C TRP A 75 2.01 -6.95 -10.38
N ILE A 76 1.48 -5.73 -10.15
CA ILE A 76 0.03 -5.53 -9.93
C ILE A 76 -0.79 -5.89 -11.18
N ARG A 77 -0.30 -5.53 -12.36
CA ARG A 77 -0.97 -5.78 -13.65
C ARG A 77 -0.95 -7.26 -14.05
N ASP A 78 0.06 -7.99 -13.62
CA ASP A 78 0.21 -9.43 -13.87
C ASP A 78 -0.71 -10.30 -12.99
N GLN A 79 -1.39 -9.71 -12.01
CA GLN A 79 -2.36 -10.41 -11.18
C GLN A 79 -3.60 -10.81 -11.97
N GLN A 80 -4.30 -11.85 -11.50
CA GLN A 80 -5.53 -12.31 -12.15
C GLN A 80 -6.61 -11.21 -12.09
N ILE A 81 -6.87 -10.57 -13.23
CA ILE A 81 -7.93 -9.56 -13.35
C ILE A 81 -9.28 -10.27 -13.28
N LYS A 82 -10.11 -9.88 -12.31
CA LYS A 82 -11.50 -10.30 -12.20
C LYS A 82 -12.41 -9.42 -13.06
N GLU A 83 -12.17 -8.11 -13.02
CA GLU A 83 -12.95 -7.12 -13.76
C GLU A 83 -12.09 -5.89 -14.07
N ARG A 84 -12.33 -5.28 -15.24
CA ARG A 84 -11.70 -4.02 -15.64
C ARG A 84 -12.79 -3.11 -16.20
N THR A 85 -12.80 -1.87 -15.73
CA THR A 85 -13.60 -0.76 -16.26
C THR A 85 -12.66 0.30 -16.84
N ASP A 86 -13.21 1.42 -17.27
CA ASP A 86 -12.44 2.56 -17.79
C ASP A 86 -11.50 3.17 -16.72
N TYR A 87 -11.85 3.05 -15.43
CA TYR A 87 -11.14 3.72 -14.34
C TYR A 87 -10.73 2.79 -13.18
N LEU A 88 -11.16 1.53 -13.18
CA LEU A 88 -10.90 0.60 -12.09
C LEU A 88 -10.45 -0.76 -12.60
N ILE A 89 -9.46 -1.33 -11.91
CA ILE A 89 -9.03 -2.71 -12.09
C ILE A 89 -9.30 -3.45 -10.79
N TRP A 90 -10.11 -4.50 -10.88
CA TRP A 90 -10.31 -5.43 -9.78
C TRP A 90 -9.50 -6.70 -10.04
N SER A 91 -8.40 -6.84 -9.32
CA SER A 91 -7.56 -8.05 -9.38
C SER A 91 -7.77 -8.94 -8.16
N ARG A 92 -7.66 -10.25 -8.36
CA ARG A 92 -7.57 -11.25 -7.31
C ARG A 92 -6.14 -11.76 -7.22
N LEU A 93 -5.57 -11.66 -6.04
CA LEU A 93 -4.25 -12.19 -5.75
C LEU A 93 -4.34 -13.70 -5.56
N SER A 94 -3.39 -14.43 -6.15
CA SER A 94 -3.30 -15.89 -5.99
C SER A 94 -2.82 -16.29 -4.58
N ARG A 95 -2.03 -15.41 -3.95
CA ARG A 95 -1.47 -15.57 -2.62
C ARG A 95 -1.78 -14.36 -1.74
N PRO A 96 -1.89 -14.53 -0.41
CA PRO A 96 -2.04 -13.40 0.49
C PRO A 96 -0.77 -12.53 0.48
N ILE A 97 -0.96 -11.21 0.53
CA ILE A 97 0.10 -10.23 0.79
C ILE A 97 0.28 -10.10 2.30
N GLN A 98 1.53 -10.01 2.73
CA GLN A 98 1.92 -9.59 4.07
C GLN A 98 2.17 -8.08 4.07
N ALA A 99 1.58 -7.39 5.06
CA ALA A 99 1.90 -6.01 5.38
C ALA A 99 2.74 -5.96 6.65
N ILE A 100 3.89 -5.30 6.57
CA ILE A 100 4.79 -5.02 7.70
C ILE A 100 4.86 -3.49 7.81
N ILE A 101 4.55 -2.94 8.98
CA ILE A 101 4.53 -1.50 9.22
C ILE A 101 5.34 -1.22 10.48
N ASP A 102 6.38 -0.41 10.35
CA ASP A 102 7.15 0.17 11.44
C ASP A 102 6.66 1.60 11.69
N GLY A 103 5.89 1.76 12.77
CA GLY A 103 5.35 3.06 13.18
C GLY A 103 6.38 4.00 13.83
N GLN A 104 7.57 3.51 14.20
CA GLN A 104 8.63 4.35 14.78
C GLN A 104 9.43 5.05 13.67
N GLU A 105 9.84 4.28 12.66
CA GLU A 105 10.61 4.78 11.52
C GLU A 105 9.72 5.30 10.38
N GLY A 106 8.40 5.08 10.46
CA GLY A 106 7.45 5.47 9.42
C GLY A 106 7.60 4.64 8.13
N GLN A 107 8.16 3.44 8.23
CA GLN A 107 8.44 2.57 7.09
C GLN A 107 7.39 1.45 6.99
N GLY A 108 7.18 0.94 5.79
CA GLY A 108 6.33 -0.22 5.61
C GLY A 108 6.58 -0.95 4.31
N ILE A 109 6.32 -2.25 4.31
CA ILE A 109 6.52 -3.15 3.18
C ILE A 109 5.26 -3.98 2.96
N LEU A 110 4.81 -4.02 1.71
CA LEU A 110 3.81 -4.97 1.22
C LEU A 110 4.52 -6.00 0.35
N THR A 111 4.42 -7.27 0.71
CA THR A 111 5.11 -8.34 -0.02
C THR A 111 4.25 -9.59 -0.10
N GLU A 112 4.24 -10.25 -1.26
CA GLU A 112 3.84 -11.65 -1.30
C GLU A 112 4.84 -12.43 -0.46
N ARG A 113 4.40 -13.10 0.61
CA ARG A 113 5.30 -13.93 1.41
C ARG A 113 5.92 -15.00 0.50
N SER A 114 7.11 -14.75 -0.04
CA SER A 114 7.95 -15.84 -0.50
C SER A 114 8.38 -16.55 0.77
N ASN A 115 8.20 -17.86 0.85
CA ASN A 115 8.95 -18.69 1.79
C ASN A 115 10.44 -18.63 1.40
N LYS A 116 11.09 -17.47 1.48
CA LYS A 116 12.50 -17.46 1.81
C LYS A 116 12.52 -17.74 3.29
N THR A 117 12.71 -19.02 3.62
CA THR A 117 13.28 -19.46 4.88
C THR A 117 14.28 -18.39 5.30
N LEU A 118 14.09 -17.78 6.47
CA LEU A 118 15.19 -17.16 7.18
C LEU A 118 16.23 -18.28 7.26
N GLU A 119 17.24 -18.25 6.39
CA GLU A 119 18.43 -19.06 6.60
C GLU A 119 18.99 -18.55 7.92
N MET A 120 18.66 -19.29 8.99
CA MET A 120 19.36 -19.16 10.24
C MET A 120 20.79 -19.53 9.90
N MET A 121 21.68 -18.55 9.98
CA MET A 121 23.11 -18.77 9.87
C MET A 121 23.48 -19.77 10.97
N ASP A 122 23.66 -21.03 10.60
CA ASP A 122 24.12 -22.07 11.52
C ASP A 122 25.61 -21.84 11.72
N GLU A 123 25.99 -21.41 12.92
CA GLU A 123 27.41 -21.24 13.28
C GLU A 123 28.19 -22.57 13.16
N HIS A 124 27.53 -23.71 13.03
CA HIS A 124 28.14 -25.02 12.77
C HIS A 124 28.50 -25.28 11.29
N GLU A 125 28.04 -24.45 10.34
CA GLU A 125 28.49 -24.48 8.94
C GLU A 125 29.70 -23.58 8.66
N ALA A 126 30.15 -22.79 9.64
CA ALA A 126 31.45 -22.11 9.54
C ALA A 126 32.55 -23.17 9.60
N SER A 127 33.04 -23.60 8.43
CA SER A 127 34.22 -24.44 8.36
C SER A 127 35.38 -23.66 8.97
N GLY A 128 35.76 -24.04 10.19
CA GLY A 128 37.00 -23.56 10.78
C GLY A 128 38.17 -24.00 9.91
N ILE A 129 38.77 -23.04 9.21
CA ILE A 129 40.19 -22.97 8.86
C ILE A 129 40.60 -21.50 8.94
#